data_AF-A0A931BH12-F1
#
_entry.id   AF-A0A931BH12-F1
#
_cell.length_a   1.000
_cell.length_b   1.000
_cell.length_c   1.000
_cell.angle_alpha   90.00
_cell.angle_beta   90.00
_cell.angle_gamma   90.00
#
_symmetry.space_group_name_H-M   'P 1'
#
loop_
_entity.id
_entity.type
_entity.pdbx_description
1 polymer ?
#
loop_
_entity_poly.entity_id
_entity_poly.type
_entity_poly.pdbx_seq_one_letter_code
_entity_poly.pdbx_strand_id
1 'polypeptide(L)' 'MNGKNLFNFGPVLGYYFRKNDPNRKSNFNLKTMHFINKLSLAMFLICLVVMFVRYILPAFTR' A
#
# COMPACT_ATOMS: atom_id res chain seq x y z
N MET A 1 15.40 -12.31 -30.23
CA MET A 1 15.36 -11.45 -29.03
C MET A 1 15.59 -12.33 -27.82
N ASN A 2 16.63 -12.05 -27.02
CA ASN A 2 17.11 -12.94 -25.95
C ASN A 2 16.23 -12.76 -24.70
N GLY A 3 15.49 -13.80 -24.28
CA GLY A 3 14.45 -13.74 -23.22
C GLY A 3 14.92 -13.30 -21.82
N LYS A 4 16.23 -13.10 -21.64
CA LYS A 4 16.90 -12.66 -20.41
C LYS A 4 16.50 -11.26 -19.93
N ASN A 5 16.05 -10.39 -20.84
CA ASN A 5 15.68 -9.01 -20.52
C ASN A 5 14.21 -8.83 -20.10
N LEU A 6 13.35 -9.84 -20.30
CA LEU A 6 11.92 -9.77 -20.00
C LEU A 6 11.64 -9.88 -18.49
N PHE A 7 12.50 -10.59 -17.76
CA PHE A 7 12.45 -10.73 -16.30
C PHE A 7 13.52 -9.87 -15.61
N ASN A 8 14.08 -8.88 -16.29
CA ASN A 8 15.04 -7.97 -15.68
C ASN A 8 14.30 -6.92 -14.85
N PHE A 9 13.88 -7.33 -13.64
CA PHE A 9 13.26 -6.45 -12.66
C PHE A 9 14.27 -5.59 -11.87
N GLY A 10 15.57 -5.76 -12.12
CA GLY A 10 16.63 -4.98 -11.45
C GLY A 10 16.44 -3.46 -11.57
N PRO A 11 16.13 -2.90 -12.77
CA PRO A 11 15.92 -1.47 -12.95
C PRO A 11 14.65 -0.96 -12.26
N VAL A 12 13.56 -1.74 -12.29
CA VAL A 12 12.30 -1.33 -11.65
C VAL A 12 12.39 -1.37 -10.14
N LEU A 13 13.02 -2.39 -9.56
CA LEU A 13 13.28 -2.43 -8.12
C LEU A 13 14.18 -1.25 -7.70
N GLY A 14 15.25 -0.96 -8.45
CA GLY A 14 16.09 0.22 -8.19
C GLY A 14 15.35 1.56 -8.27
N TYR A 15 14.31 1.66 -9.10
CA TYR A 15 13.47 2.86 -9.20
C TYR A 15 12.55 3.02 -7.99
N TYR A 16 11.96 1.93 -7.47
CA TYR A 16 11.12 1.96 -6.27
C TYR A 16 11.90 2.20 -4.97
N PHE A 17 13.17 1.77 -4.90
CA PHE A 17 14.05 2.00 -3.75
C PHE A 17 14.94 3.26 -3.89
N ARG A 18 14.75 4.07 -4.93
CA ARG A 18 15.48 5.34 -5.09
C ARG A 18 15.18 6.27 -3.91
N LYS A 19 16.22 6.70 -3.20
CA LYS A 19 16.17 7.63 -2.07
C LYS A 19 15.35 8.89 -2.46
N ASN A 20 14.44 9.30 -1.58
CA ASN A 20 13.64 10.50 -1.80
C ASN A 20 14.54 11.73 -1.96
N ASP A 21 14.30 12.50 -3.02
CA ASP A 21 15.03 13.72 -3.34
C ASP A 21 14.86 14.75 -2.19
N PRO A 22 15.96 15.17 -1.53
CA PRO A 22 15.91 16.07 -0.38
C PRO A 22 15.44 17.49 -0.73
N ASN A 23 15.39 17.86 -2.02
CA ASN A 23 14.98 19.19 -2.46
C ASN A 23 13.45 19.32 -2.69
N ARG A 24 12.66 18.28 -2.42
CA ARG A 24 11.20 18.37 -2.52
C ARG A 24 10.65 19.25 -1.39
N LYS A 25 9.96 20.35 -1.74
CA LYS A 25 9.21 21.15 -0.77
C LYS A 25 8.25 20.25 0.01
N SER A 26 8.44 20.19 1.33
CA SER A 26 7.51 19.57 2.26
C SER A 26 6.22 20.40 2.31
N ASN A 27 5.29 20.12 1.41
CA ASN A 27 3.96 20.72 1.44
C ASN A 27 3.14 20.03 2.52
N PHE A 28 2.83 20.75 3.61
CA PHE A 28 2.00 20.26 4.71
C PHE A 28 0.66 19.68 4.18
N ASN A 29 0.07 20.32 3.17
CA ASN A 29 -1.14 19.84 2.49
C ASN A 29 -1.02 18.41 1.93
N LEU A 30 0.12 18.05 1.33
CA LEU A 30 0.33 16.69 0.78
C LEU A 30 0.52 15.65 1.90
N LYS A 31 1.21 16.03 2.99
CA LYS A 31 1.34 15.15 4.16
C LYS A 31 -0.02 14.88 4.81
N THR A 32 -0.84 15.91 4.97
CA THR A 32 -2.18 15.79 5.55
C THR A 32 -3.13 14.99 4.66
N MET A 33 -3.10 15.22 3.34
CA MET A 33 -3.88 14.43 2.38
C MET A 33 -3.51 12.94 2.43
N HIS A 34 -2.21 12.62 2.49
CA HIS A 34 -1.76 11.23 2.60
C HIS A 34 -2.09 10.62 3.96
N PHE A 35 -2.00 11.39 5.04
CA PHE A 35 -2.37 10.95 6.39
C PHE A 35 -3.85 10.57 6.48
N ILE A 36 -4.74 11.44 5.99
CA ILE A 36 -6.19 11.17 5.97
C ILE A 36 -6.49 9.92 5.13
N ASN A 37 -5.86 9.78 3.96
CA ASN A 37 -6.04 8.59 3.13
C ASN A 37 -5.57 7.30 3.82
N LYS A 38 -4.42 7.36 4.51
CA LYS A 38 -3.88 6.22 5.28
C LYS A 38 -4.77 5.85 6.47
N LEU A 39 -5.33 6.85 7.15
CA LEU A 39 -6.25 6.66 8.27
C LEU A 39 -7.57 6.03 7.80
N SER A 40 -8.12 6.49 6.68
CA SER A 40 -9.32 5.92 6.07
C SER A 40 -9.15 4.44 5.73
N LEU A 41 -8.03 4.08 5.09
CA LEU A 41 -7.72 2.69 4.76
C LEU A 41 -7.56 1.82 6.02
N ALA A 42 -6.95 2.36 7.08
CA ALA A 42 -6.79 1.64 8.35
C ALA A 42 -8.15 1.34 9.02
N MET A 43 -9.05 2.33 9.09
CA MET A 43 -10.40 2.13 9.61
C MET A 43 -11.20 1.12 8.78
N PHE A 44 -11.07 1.18 7.45
CA PHE A 44 -11.68 0.22 6.54
C PHE A 44 -11.20 -1.22 6.80
N LEU A 45 -9.89 -1.43 6.91
CA LEU A 45 -9.33 -2.75 7.21
C LEU A 45 -9.81 -3.29 8.56
N ILE A 46 -9.88 -2.45 9.60
CA ILE A 46 -10.36 -2.88 10.91
C ILE A 46 -11.82 -3.34 10.83
N CYS A 47 -12.69 -2.55 10.19
CA CYS A 47 -14.09 -2.94 9.96
C CYS A 47 -14.20 -4.24 9.17
N LEU A 48 -13.37 -4.40 8.13
CA LEU A 48 -13.34 -5.62 7.32
C LEU A 48 -12.95 -6.83 8.17
N VAL A 49 -11.90 -6.74 8.98
CA VAL A 49 -11.48 -7.83 9.89
C VAL A 49 -12.59 -8.17 10.89
N VAL A 50 -13.22 -7.16 11.51
CA VAL A 50 -14.34 -7.38 12.44
C VAL A 50 -15.52 -8.06 11.74
N MET A 51 -15.84 -7.66 10.51
CA MET A 51 -16.89 -8.29 9.71
C MET A 51 -16.56 -9.76 9.41
N PHE A 52 -15.32 -10.06 9.01
CA PHE A 52 -14.87 -11.43 8.78
C PHE A 52 -15.00 -12.30 10.05
N VAL A 53 -14.54 -11.80 11.19
CA VAL A 53 -14.59 -12.55 12.46
C VAL A 53 -16.03 -12.75 12.93
N ARG A 54 -16.90 -11.75 12.79
CA ARG A 54 -18.23 -11.77 13.37
C ARG A 54 -19.29 -12.39 12.47
N TYR A 55 -19.11 -12.35 11.15
CA TYR A 55 -20.09 -12.87 10.18
C TYR A 55 -19.57 -14.07 9.40
N ILE A 56 -18.32 -14.07 8.94
CA ILE A 56 -17.80 -15.11 8.04
C ILE A 56 -17.34 -16.35 8.83
N LEU A 57 -16.61 -16.20 9.93
CA LEU A 57 -16.19 -17.32 10.78
C LEU A 57 -17.39 -18.13 11.34
N PRO A 58 -18.43 -17.52 11.95
CA PRO A 58 -19.57 -18.28 12.43
C PRO A 58 -20.50 -18.78 11.32
N ALA A 59 -20.50 -18.17 10.13
CA ALA A 59 -21.23 -18.69 8.98
C ALA A 59 -20.57 -19.94 8.38
N PHE A 60 -19.26 -20.12 8.53
CA PHE A 60 -18.54 -21.31 8.06
C PHE A 60 -18.56 -22.46 9.07
N THR A 61 -18.69 -22.16 10.36
CA THR A 61 -18.72 -23.16 11.45
C THR A 61 -20.12 -23.75 11.69
N ARG A 62 -21.17 -23.22 11.02
CA ARG A 62 -22.53 -23.77 11.05
C ARG A 62 -22.83 -24.62 9.82
#